data_AF-A0A935Q0R3-F1
#
_entry.id   AF-A0A935Q0R3-F1
#
_cell.length_a   1.000
_cell.length_b   1.000
_cell.length_c   1.000
_cell.angle_alpha   90.00
_cell.angle_beta   90.00
_cell.angle_gamma   90.00
#
_symmetry.space_group_name_H-M   'P 1'
#
loop_
_entity.id
_entity.type
_entity.pdbx_description
1 polymer ?
#
loop_
_entity_poly.entity_id
_entity_poly.type
_entity_poly.pdbx_seq_one_letter_code
_entity_poly.pdbx_strand_id
1 'polypeptide(L)'
;MIGNAGNDTLDGGQGTDSLVGGAGDDVYRLDVLGDTVSEAASAGTDRVELALSAGGTYTLTANVEHATIVNATPSVHLVGNAENNALTGNATANNLSGLVGDDTLDGAAGDDSLDGGVGNDSLVGGLGNDTLIGGTGNDTLQGNEGNDLLSRRQRRRRRDRSVRPGT
;
A
#
# COMPACT_ATOMS: atom_id res chain seq x y z
N MET A 1 2.93 13.49 20.07
CA MET A 1 1.54 13.97 20.14
C MET A 1 0.62 12.80 20.49
N ILE A 2 -0.45 13.01 21.26
CA ILE A 2 -1.43 11.96 21.61
C ILE A 2 -2.84 12.49 21.31
N GLY A 3 -3.65 11.77 20.53
CA GLY A 3 -5.04 12.10 20.18
C GLY A 3 -6.03 11.81 21.33
N ASN A 4 -5.88 10.64 21.94
CA ASN A 4 -6.77 10.05 22.95
C ASN A 4 -8.01 9.39 22.31
N ALA A 5 -9.21 9.66 22.83
CA ALA A 5 -10.43 9.05 22.31
C ALA A 5 -11.16 10.05 21.41
N GLY A 6 -11.74 9.56 20.31
CA GLY A 6 -12.36 10.37 19.26
C GLY A 6 -11.61 10.20 17.94
N ASN A 7 -12.14 10.82 16.89
CA ASN A 7 -11.52 10.82 15.57
C ASN A 7 -10.65 12.07 15.45
N ASP A 8 -9.36 11.93 15.70
CA ASP A 8 -8.41 13.02 15.76
C ASP A 8 -7.65 13.19 14.44
N THR A 9 -6.99 14.34 14.31
CA THR A 9 -6.06 14.58 13.23
C THR A 9 -4.76 15.09 13.81
N LEU A 10 -3.71 14.28 13.67
CA LEU A 10 -2.41 14.46 14.27
C LEU A 10 -1.41 14.88 13.19
N ASP A 11 -0.86 16.09 13.36
CA ASP A 11 0.15 16.66 12.48
C ASP A 11 1.31 17.12 13.36
N GLY A 12 2.45 16.45 13.24
CA GLY A 12 3.67 16.77 13.98
C GLY A 12 4.32 18.08 13.54
N GLY A 13 4.00 18.54 12.33
CA GLY A 13 4.72 19.62 11.68
C GLY A 13 6.06 19.13 11.15
N GLN A 14 7.08 19.98 11.22
CA GLN A 14 8.40 19.70 10.67
C GLN A 14 9.29 18.91 11.64
N GLY A 15 10.05 17.97 11.09
CA GLY A 15 11.02 17.19 11.86
C GLY A 15 10.47 15.81 12.19
N THR A 16 11.16 15.05 13.03
CA THR A 16 10.74 13.69 13.36
C THR A 16 9.85 13.69 14.59
N ASP A 17 8.61 13.24 14.41
CA ASP A 17 7.58 13.21 15.44
C ASP A 17 7.13 11.79 15.81
N SER A 18 6.47 11.69 16.97
CA SER A 18 5.79 10.47 17.41
C SER A 18 4.31 10.80 17.63
N LEU A 19 3.44 10.17 16.86
CA LEU A 19 2.00 10.40 16.83
C LEU A 19 1.30 9.15 17.36
N VAL A 20 0.48 9.31 18.40
CA VAL A 20 -0.30 8.25 19.03
C VAL A 20 -1.76 8.63 18.95
N GLY A 21 -2.57 7.92 18.19
CA GLY A 21 -3.97 8.27 17.93
C GLY A 21 -4.82 7.97 19.14
N GLY A 22 -5.10 6.68 19.37
CA GLY A 22 -5.71 6.22 20.60
C GLY A 22 -6.92 5.34 20.34
N ALA A 23 -8.12 5.87 20.41
CA ALA A 23 -9.34 5.14 20.05
C ALA A 23 -10.26 6.05 19.24
N GLY A 24 -10.83 5.54 18.17
CA GLY A 24 -11.52 6.30 17.13
C GLY A 24 -10.79 6.16 15.80
N ASP A 25 -11.34 6.77 14.75
CA ASP A 25 -10.75 6.74 13.41
C ASP A 25 -9.86 7.98 13.24
N ASP A 26 -8.55 7.80 13.37
CA ASP A 26 -7.56 8.86 13.42
C ASP A 26 -6.88 9.12 12.06
N VAL A 27 -6.42 10.36 11.86
CA VAL A 27 -5.66 10.77 10.67
C VAL A 27 -4.29 11.29 11.07
N TYR A 28 -3.24 10.70 10.51
CA TYR A 28 -1.85 11.05 10.72
C TYR A 28 -1.25 11.76 9.51
N ARG A 29 -0.72 12.96 9.69
CA ARG A 29 0.02 13.67 8.63
C ARG A 29 1.51 13.56 8.89
N LEU A 30 2.23 12.98 7.93
CA LEU A 30 3.67 12.80 7.99
C LEU A 30 4.34 13.65 6.92
N ASP A 31 5.28 14.50 7.31
CA ASP A 31 6.04 15.36 6.40
C ASP A 31 7.47 14.85 6.17
N VAL A 32 7.92 13.91 7.01
CA VAL A 32 9.19 13.19 6.87
C VAL A 32 9.03 11.70 7.22
N LEU A 33 9.88 10.85 6.63
CA LEU A 33 9.88 9.40 6.91
C LEU A 33 10.36 9.04 8.33
N GLY A 34 10.90 10.01 9.07
CA GLY A 34 11.29 9.80 10.46
C GLY A 34 10.09 9.69 11.40
N ASP A 35 8.92 10.20 10.99
CA ASP A 35 7.74 10.21 11.84
C ASP A 35 7.28 8.79 12.16
N THR A 36 6.82 8.61 13.40
CA THR A 36 6.35 7.32 13.91
C THR A 36 4.89 7.41 14.31
N VAL A 37 4.10 6.41 13.88
CA VAL A 37 2.69 6.27 14.22
C VAL A 37 2.49 5.06 15.14
N SER A 38 1.70 5.22 16.20
CA SER A 38 1.41 4.16 17.15
C SER A 38 -0.09 4.04 17.37
N GLU A 39 -0.65 2.90 16.95
CA GLU A 39 -2.05 2.55 17.17
C GLU A 39 -2.25 1.35 18.08
N ALA A 40 -3.40 1.33 18.76
CA ALA A 40 -3.85 0.18 19.54
C ALA A 40 -4.71 -0.75 18.68
N ALA A 41 -4.65 -2.06 18.96
CA ALA A 41 -5.52 -3.00 18.27
C ALA A 41 -7.00 -2.67 18.51
N SER A 42 -7.81 -2.69 17.44
CA SER A 42 -9.24 -2.34 17.49
C SER A 42 -9.52 -0.91 17.98
N ALA A 43 -8.61 0.03 17.70
CA ALA A 43 -8.78 1.46 17.98
C ALA A 43 -9.81 2.12 17.06
N GLY A 44 -9.84 1.75 15.78
CA GLY A 44 -10.72 2.31 14.78
C GLY A 44 -10.28 1.85 13.40
N THR A 45 -10.54 2.68 12.39
CA THR A 45 -9.95 2.57 11.05
C THR A 45 -9.12 3.82 10.78
N ASP A 46 -7.80 3.65 10.82
CA ASP A 46 -6.86 4.75 10.91
C ASP A 46 -6.14 4.99 9.58
N ARG A 47 -5.75 6.25 9.34
CA ARG A 47 -5.20 6.67 8.05
C ARG A 47 -3.96 7.52 8.14
N VAL A 48 -2.96 7.17 7.35
CA VAL A 48 -1.75 7.98 7.15
C VAL A 48 -1.84 8.79 5.84
N GLU A 49 -1.65 10.09 5.94
CA GLU A 49 -1.47 11.03 4.82
C GLU A 49 0.02 11.40 4.70
N LEU A 50 0.64 11.04 3.58
CA LEU A 50 2.06 11.32 3.34
C LEU A 50 2.23 12.58 2.52
N ALA A 51 2.79 13.60 3.16
CA ALA A 51 3.15 14.89 2.56
C ALA A 51 4.68 15.08 2.55
N LEU A 52 5.43 14.02 2.22
CA LEU A 52 6.88 13.97 2.31
C LEU A 52 7.62 14.96 1.40
N SER A 53 8.54 15.74 1.94
CA SER A 53 9.38 16.66 1.14
C SER A 53 10.47 15.95 0.30
N ALA A 54 10.70 14.66 0.53
CA ALA A 54 11.66 13.82 -0.19
C ALA A 54 11.09 12.43 -0.46
N GLY A 55 11.55 11.78 -1.52
CA GLY A 55 11.15 10.41 -1.86
C GLY A 55 11.62 9.37 -0.84
N GLY A 56 10.97 8.22 -0.86
CA GLY A 56 11.29 7.05 -0.06
C GLY A 56 10.06 6.19 0.20
N THR A 57 10.24 5.14 0.99
CA THR A 57 9.21 4.14 1.26
C THR A 57 8.73 4.25 2.69
N TYR A 58 7.43 4.39 2.87
CA TYR A 58 6.78 4.28 4.17
C TYR A 58 6.10 2.91 4.30
N THR A 59 6.21 2.32 5.48
CA THR A 59 5.55 1.06 5.81
C THR A 59 4.52 1.34 6.90
N LEU A 60 3.27 0.91 6.69
CA LEU A 60 2.23 1.02 7.70
C LEU A 60 2.67 0.32 8.99
N THR A 61 2.47 1.00 10.11
CA THR A 61 2.62 0.39 11.43
C THR A 61 1.44 -0.55 11.69
N ALA A 62 1.57 -1.44 12.67
CA ALA A 62 0.48 -2.36 13.01
C ALA A 62 -0.77 -1.59 13.46
N ASN A 63 -1.96 -2.15 13.16
CA ASN A 63 -3.27 -1.56 13.42
C ASN A 63 -3.51 -0.22 12.69
N VAL A 64 -2.84 0.02 11.57
CA VAL A 64 -3.18 1.12 10.65
C VAL A 64 -3.61 0.50 9.35
N GLU A 65 -4.79 0.87 8.87
CA GLU A 65 -5.42 0.22 7.72
C GLU A 65 -5.18 1.00 6.44
N HIS A 66 -5.12 2.33 6.49
CA HIS A 66 -5.10 3.17 5.29
C HIS A 66 -3.84 4.01 5.14
N ALA A 67 -3.35 4.17 3.90
CA ALA A 67 -2.33 5.16 3.56
C ALA A 67 -2.59 5.84 2.22
N THR A 68 -2.33 7.14 2.15
CA THR A 68 -2.49 7.95 0.94
C THR A 68 -1.30 8.88 0.75
N ILE A 69 -0.70 8.88 -0.44
CA ILE A 69 0.30 9.88 -0.82
C ILE A 69 -0.42 11.14 -1.30
N VAL A 70 -0.35 12.24 -0.55
CA VAL A 70 -1.15 13.45 -0.83
C VAL A 70 -0.39 14.52 -1.61
N ASN A 71 0.94 14.40 -1.71
CA ASN A 71 1.76 15.34 -2.46
C ASN A 71 2.25 14.73 -3.78
N ALA A 72 2.93 15.52 -4.61
CA ALA A 72 3.49 15.09 -5.90
C ALA A 72 5.01 14.85 -5.82
N THR A 73 5.54 14.55 -4.63
CA THR A 73 6.96 14.26 -4.48
C THR A 73 7.28 12.95 -5.21
N PRO A 74 8.24 12.94 -6.15
CA PRO A 74 8.57 11.72 -6.87
C PRO A 74 9.13 10.63 -5.96
N SER A 75 8.90 9.37 -6.33
CA SER A 75 9.48 8.20 -5.66
C SER A 75 9.05 8.06 -4.19
N VAL A 76 7.84 8.49 -3.86
CA VAL A 76 7.17 8.10 -2.61
C VAL A 76 6.46 6.77 -2.84
N HIS A 77 6.60 5.85 -1.90
CA HIS A 77 6.14 4.47 -2.01
C HIS A 77 5.47 4.02 -0.72
N LEU A 78 4.54 3.06 -0.82
CA LEU A 78 3.80 2.52 0.31
C LEU A 78 3.97 1.01 0.43
N VAL A 79 4.10 0.56 1.66
CA VAL A 79 4.03 -0.85 2.03
C VAL A 79 2.99 -0.97 3.14
N GLY A 80 2.08 -1.93 3.00
CA GLY A 80 1.10 -2.29 4.01
C GLY A 80 1.72 -2.97 5.23
N ASN A 81 0.88 -3.62 6.01
CA ASN A 81 1.24 -4.45 7.15
C ASN A 81 0.69 -5.88 6.94
N ALA A 82 0.25 -6.57 8.00
CA ALA A 82 -0.27 -7.94 7.89
C ALA A 82 -1.81 -8.01 7.95
N GLU A 83 -2.45 -6.86 7.83
CA GLU A 83 -3.90 -6.65 7.89
C GLU A 83 -4.43 -6.26 6.51
N ASN A 84 -5.74 -6.10 6.38
CA ASN A 84 -6.32 -5.64 5.12
C ASN A 84 -6.07 -4.14 4.96
N ASN A 85 -5.22 -3.75 4.02
CA ASN A 85 -4.83 -2.37 3.83
C ASN A 85 -5.52 -1.71 2.63
N ALA A 86 -5.75 -0.40 2.73
CA ALA A 86 -6.12 0.45 1.59
C ALA A 86 -4.99 1.45 1.31
N LEU A 87 -4.29 1.26 0.19
CA LEU A 87 -3.13 2.05 -0.20
C LEU A 87 -3.45 2.85 -1.47
N THR A 88 -3.20 4.16 -1.43
CA THR A 88 -3.44 5.05 -2.57
C THR A 88 -2.18 5.84 -2.93
N GLY A 89 -1.77 5.72 -4.18
CA GLY A 89 -0.70 6.48 -4.80
C GLY A 89 -1.07 7.94 -5.09
N ASN A 90 -0.27 8.59 -5.93
CA ASN A 90 -0.45 9.96 -6.36
C ASN A 90 -0.35 10.06 -7.90
N ALA A 91 0.05 11.22 -8.44
CA ALA A 91 0.22 11.41 -9.88
C ALA A 91 1.65 11.10 -10.39
N THR A 92 2.47 10.44 -9.59
CA THR A 92 3.85 10.09 -9.89
C THR A 92 4.03 8.58 -9.79
N ALA A 93 5.06 8.03 -10.44
CA ALA A 93 5.35 6.61 -10.35
C ALA A 93 5.54 6.15 -8.89
N ASN A 94 4.70 5.22 -8.45
CA ASN A 94 4.67 4.66 -7.11
C ASN A 94 4.94 3.14 -7.12
N ASN A 95 5.40 2.64 -5.98
CA ASN A 95 5.44 1.22 -5.68
C ASN A 95 4.56 1.00 -4.45
N LEU A 96 3.49 0.22 -4.62
CA LEU A 96 2.51 -0.09 -3.59
C LEU A 96 2.53 -1.60 -3.34
N SER A 97 2.72 -2.01 -2.09
CA SER A 97 2.73 -3.42 -1.70
C SER A 97 1.76 -3.68 -0.56
N GLY A 98 0.77 -4.55 -0.75
CA GLY A 98 -0.23 -4.93 0.27
C GLY A 98 0.33 -5.88 1.34
N LEU A 99 1.14 -6.86 0.91
CA LEU A 99 1.76 -7.92 1.71
C LEU A 99 0.81 -9.07 2.05
N VAL A 100 0.16 -9.06 3.21
CA VAL A 100 -0.74 -10.13 3.65
C VAL A 100 -2.02 -9.47 4.09
N GLY A 101 -3.15 -10.00 3.65
CA GLY A 101 -4.45 -9.39 3.87
C GLY A 101 -5.24 -9.41 2.56
N ASP A 102 -6.53 -9.15 2.63
CA ASP A 102 -7.32 -8.83 1.44
C ASP A 102 -7.18 -7.31 1.19
N ASP A 103 -6.23 -6.92 0.35
CA ASP A 103 -5.80 -5.53 0.21
C ASP A 103 -6.50 -4.78 -0.94
N THR A 104 -6.57 -3.45 -0.84
CA THR A 104 -7.01 -2.55 -1.92
C THR A 104 -5.90 -1.57 -2.26
N LEU A 105 -5.38 -1.64 -3.48
CA LEU A 105 -4.30 -0.78 -3.98
C LEU A 105 -4.80 0.04 -5.18
N ASP A 106 -4.60 1.35 -5.13
CA ASP A 106 -4.89 2.28 -6.23
C ASP A 106 -3.63 3.08 -6.57
N GLY A 107 -3.07 2.87 -7.76
CA GLY A 107 -1.90 3.60 -8.28
C GLY A 107 -2.20 5.07 -8.60
N ALA A 108 -3.45 5.38 -8.90
CA ALA A 108 -3.94 6.67 -9.38
C ALA A 108 -3.35 7.09 -10.74
N ALA A 109 -2.24 7.81 -10.80
CA ALA A 109 -1.64 8.22 -12.06
C ALA A 109 -0.12 8.16 -12.01
N GLY A 110 0.52 7.91 -13.14
CA GLY A 110 1.95 7.60 -13.19
C GLY A 110 2.15 6.18 -13.69
N ASP A 111 3.41 5.80 -13.94
CA ASP A 111 3.71 4.41 -14.29
C ASP A 111 3.96 3.65 -12.98
N ASP A 112 2.94 2.94 -12.48
CA ASP A 112 2.94 2.38 -11.13
C ASP A 112 3.29 0.88 -11.07
N SER A 113 3.78 0.45 -9.92
CA SER A 113 4.02 -0.97 -9.59
C SER A 113 3.19 -1.35 -8.38
N LEU A 114 2.20 -2.22 -8.56
CA LEU A 114 1.30 -2.68 -7.50
C LEU A 114 1.51 -4.18 -7.27
N ASP A 115 1.75 -4.58 -6.02
CA ASP A 115 1.85 -5.98 -5.59
C ASP A 115 0.88 -6.25 -4.43
N GLY A 116 -0.18 -7.03 -4.69
CA GLY A 116 -1.19 -7.40 -3.70
C GLY A 116 -0.59 -8.28 -2.60
N GLY A 117 0.15 -9.32 -2.99
CA GLY A 117 0.79 -10.23 -2.05
C GLY A 117 -0.05 -11.47 -1.77
N VAL A 118 -0.44 -11.68 -0.51
CA VAL A 118 -1.17 -12.87 -0.05
C VAL A 118 -2.56 -12.46 0.42
N GLY A 119 -3.58 -12.93 -0.27
CA GLY A 119 -4.98 -12.65 0.04
C GLY A 119 -5.77 -12.45 -1.24
N ASN A 120 -7.01 -12.01 -1.14
CA ASN A 120 -7.84 -11.69 -2.30
C ASN A 120 -7.81 -10.18 -2.51
N ASP A 121 -6.90 -9.73 -3.36
CA ASP A 121 -6.59 -8.31 -3.47
C ASP A 121 -7.36 -7.62 -4.60
N SER A 122 -7.55 -6.31 -4.49
CA SER A 122 -8.10 -5.44 -5.52
C SER A 122 -7.07 -4.39 -5.92
N LEU A 123 -6.52 -4.49 -7.12
CA LEU A 123 -5.50 -3.58 -7.65
C LEU A 123 -6.06 -2.79 -8.84
N VAL A 124 -5.92 -1.47 -8.76
CA VAL A 124 -6.26 -0.50 -9.81
C VAL A 124 -4.99 0.26 -10.19
N GLY A 125 -4.56 0.16 -11.44
CA GLY A 125 -3.39 0.87 -11.97
C GLY A 125 -3.66 2.36 -12.09
N GLY A 126 -4.59 2.71 -12.98
CA GLY A 126 -5.04 4.08 -13.15
C GLY A 126 -4.57 4.65 -14.49
N LEU A 127 -4.02 5.87 -14.48
CA LEU A 127 -3.46 6.49 -15.68
C LEU A 127 -1.96 6.19 -15.78
N GLY A 128 -1.50 5.56 -16.85
CA GLY A 128 -0.07 5.31 -17.06
C GLY A 128 0.19 3.87 -17.48
N ASN A 129 1.45 3.47 -17.60
CA ASN A 129 1.79 2.10 -17.96
C ASN A 129 2.14 1.34 -16.69
N ASP A 130 1.17 0.59 -16.19
CA ASP A 130 1.27 0.02 -14.85
C ASP A 130 1.71 -1.44 -14.88
N THR A 131 2.30 -1.89 -13.76
CA THR A 131 2.56 -3.30 -13.48
C THR A 131 1.76 -3.73 -12.27
N LEU A 132 0.80 -4.64 -12.47
CA LEU A 132 -0.08 -5.16 -11.42
C LEU A 132 0.22 -6.64 -11.18
N ILE A 133 0.63 -6.98 -9.97
CA ILE A 133 0.91 -8.34 -9.51
C ILE A 133 -0.11 -8.67 -8.42
N GLY A 134 -1.06 -9.56 -8.72
CA GLY A 134 -2.07 -9.96 -7.72
C GLY A 134 -1.51 -10.84 -6.61
N GLY A 135 -0.45 -11.61 -6.90
CA GLY A 135 0.14 -12.50 -5.91
C GLY A 135 -0.61 -13.83 -5.78
N THR A 136 -0.95 -14.24 -4.54
CA THR A 136 -1.66 -15.47 -4.24
C THR A 136 -3.04 -15.20 -3.69
N GLY A 137 -4.06 -15.74 -4.36
CA GLY A 137 -5.45 -15.67 -3.92
C GLY A 137 -6.35 -15.47 -5.13
N ASN A 138 -7.53 -14.90 -4.91
CA ASN A 138 -8.45 -14.55 -5.98
C ASN A 138 -8.49 -13.04 -6.19
N ASP A 139 -7.55 -12.55 -6.99
CA ASP A 139 -7.30 -11.11 -7.12
C ASP A 139 -8.11 -10.50 -8.27
N THR A 140 -8.51 -9.24 -8.08
CA THR A 140 -9.11 -8.38 -9.09
C THR A 140 -8.07 -7.37 -9.55
N LEU A 141 -7.68 -7.43 -10.82
CA LEU A 141 -6.69 -6.51 -11.40
C LEU A 141 -7.33 -5.71 -12.54
N GLN A 142 -7.21 -4.39 -12.45
CA GLN A 142 -7.69 -3.41 -13.42
C GLN A 142 -6.58 -2.41 -13.76
N GLY A 143 -6.02 -2.47 -14.98
CA GLY A 143 -4.97 -1.55 -15.41
C GLY A 143 -5.45 -0.12 -15.70
N ASN A 144 -6.66 0.03 -16.26
CA ASN A 144 -7.21 1.29 -16.77
C ASN A 144 -6.46 1.84 -18.00
N GLU A 145 -6.11 3.12 -18.03
CA GLU A 145 -5.58 3.78 -19.21
C GLU A 145 -4.06 3.63 -19.33
N GLY A 146 -3.62 2.88 -20.35
CA GLY A 146 -2.22 2.82 -20.75
C GLY A 146 -1.83 1.42 -21.21
N ASN A 147 -0.53 1.12 -21.23
CA ASN A 147 -0.04 -0.20 -21.64
C ASN A 147 0.38 -1.01 -20.40
N ASP A 148 -0.57 -1.76 -19.85
CA ASP A 148 -0.38 -2.39 -18.55
C ASP A 148 0.10 -3.84 -18.63
N LEU A 149 0.82 -4.26 -17.59
CA LEU A 149 1.24 -5.63 -17.34
C LEU A 149 0.48 -6.21 -16.14
N LEU A 150 -0.46 -7.12 -16.39
CA LEU A 150 -1.26 -7.74 -15.33
C LEU A 150 -0.85 -9.20 -15.11
N SER A 151 -0.45 -9.55 -13.89
CA SER A 151 -0.08 -10.90 -13.47
C SER A 151 -0.98 -11.40 -12.34
N ARG A 152 -1.99 -12.20 -12.69
CA ARG A 152 -3.00 -12.76 -11.76
C ARG A 152 -2.58 -14.06 -11.07
N ARG A 153 -1.46 -14.67 -11.45
CA ARG A 153 -1.00 -15.95 -10.89
C ARG A 153 0.51 -16.07 -10.99
N GLN A 154 1.18 -16.28 -9.85
CA GLN A 154 2.48 -16.96 -9.81
C GLN A 154 2.31 -18.44 -10.21
N ARG A 155 1.91 -18.74 -11.47
CA ARG A 155 1.99 -20.12 -11.95
C ARG A 155 3.46 -20.47 -12.08
N ARG A 156 3.99 -21.21 -11.09
CA ARG A 156 5.21 -21.99 -11.28
C ARG A 156 5.06 -22.70 -12.62
N ARG A 157 5.95 -22.40 -13.58
CA ARG A 157 6.03 -23.18 -14.81
C ARG A 157 6.38 -24.61 -14.41
N ARG A 158 5.38 -25.48 -14.23
CA ARG A 158 5.59 -26.91 -14.33
C ARG A 158 5.96 -27.17 -15.79
N ARG A 159 7.26 -27.21 -16.08
CA ARG A 159 7.73 -28.01 -17.21
C ARG A 159 7.47 -29.45 -16.83
N ASP A 160 6.27 -29.90 -17.14
CA ASP A 160 6.01 -31.31 -17.33
C ASP A 160 6.89 -31.76 -18.51
N ARG A 161 7.87 -32.59 -18.21
CA ARG A 161 8.46 -33.48 -19.22
C ARG A 161 8.51 -34.87 -18.59
N SER A 162 7.35 -35.50 -18.59
CA SER A 162 7.19 -36.94 -18.79
C SER A 162 8.36 -37.51 -19.60
N VAL A 163 9.30 -38.17 -18.92
CA VAL A 163 10.24 -39.10 -19.54
C VAL A 163 10.30 -40.34 -18.67
N ARG A 164 9.66 -41.42 -19.14
CA ARG A 164 10.02 -42.84 -19.00
C ARG A 164 8.98 -43.67 -19.78
N PRO A 165 9.29 -44.86 -20.33
CA PRO A 165 10.54 -45.62 -20.29
C PRO A 165 11.09 -46.01 -21.70
N GLY A 166 12.41 -46.22 -21.79
CA GLY A 166 13.03 -46.95 -22.89
C GLY A 166 13.02 -48.45 -22.60
N THR A 167 12.80 -49.23 -23.67
CA THR A 167 12.67 -50.69 -23.81
C THR A 167 13.55 -51.55 -22.91
#